data_AF-A0A3B9EMY9-F1
#
_entry.id   AF-A0A3B9EMY9-F1
#
_cell.length_a   1.000
_cell.length_b   1.000
_cell.length_c   1.000
_cell.angle_alpha   90.00
_cell.angle_beta   90.00
_cell.angle_gamma   90.00
#
_symmetry.space_group_name_H-M   'P 1'
#
loop_
_entity.id
_entity.type
_entity.pdbx_description
1 polymer ?
#
loop_
_entity_poly.entity_id
_entity_poly.type
_entity_poly.pdbx_seq_one_letter_code
_entity_poly.pdbx_strand_id
1 'polypeptide(L)'
;MTRGALADRIAEATGRTVRGLSPVGSGTAGDRLHRALFEDGGHAMVKSATAGDHLAVEGRMLHFLTERSDLPVPAILASAPDFLVMEEIDAGGILDAEGEAQAAD
;
A
#
# COMPACT_ATOMS: atom_id res chain seq x y z
N MET A 1 -15.92 0.66 1.54
CA MET A 1 -16.01 -0.66 0.86
C MET A 1 -15.94 -1.78 1.88
N THR A 2 -16.59 -2.93 1.66
CA THR A 2 -16.45 -4.12 2.52
C THR A 2 -15.14 -4.86 2.20
N ARG A 3 -14.64 -5.73 3.10
CA ARG A 3 -13.42 -6.51 2.85
C ARG A 3 -13.56 -7.46 1.65
N GLY A 4 -14.73 -8.05 1.44
CA GLY A 4 -15.01 -8.91 0.27
C GLY A 4 -14.91 -8.11 -1.03
N ALA A 5 -15.62 -6.98 -1.11
CA ALA A 5 -15.56 -6.12 -2.30
C ALA A 5 -14.15 -5.55 -2.56
N LEU A 6 -13.36 -5.28 -1.51
CA LEU A 6 -11.97 -4.88 -1.64
C LEU A 6 -11.11 -6.02 -2.22
N ALA A 7 -11.28 -7.25 -1.73
CA ALA A 7 -10.56 -8.42 -2.23
C ALA A 7 -10.85 -8.67 -3.72
N ASP A 8 -12.11 -8.55 -4.14
CA ASP A 8 -12.51 -8.72 -5.54
C ASP A 8 -11.82 -7.69 -6.45
N ARG A 9 -11.78 -6.42 -6.03
CA ARG A 9 -11.14 -5.35 -6.81
C ARG A 9 -9.63 -5.46 -6.86
N ILE A 10 -9.00 -5.91 -5.78
CA ILE A 10 -7.56 -6.22 -5.80
C ILE A 10 -7.30 -7.35 -6.78
N ALA A 11 -8.12 -8.40 -6.77
CA ALA A 11 -7.96 -9.54 -7.67
C ALA A 11 -8.12 -9.12 -9.14
N GLU A 12 -9.11 -8.28 -9.45
CA GLU A 12 -9.29 -7.71 -10.78
C GLU A 12 -8.08 -6.87 -11.21
N ALA A 13 -7.60 -5.96 -10.35
CA ALA A 13 -6.53 -5.03 -10.70
C ALA A 13 -5.14 -5.69 -10.79
N THR A 14 -4.89 -6.74 -9.99
CA THR A 14 -3.59 -7.43 -9.93
C THR A 14 -3.55 -8.71 -10.76
N GLY A 15 -4.71 -9.23 -11.20
CA GLY A 15 -4.82 -10.55 -11.82
C GLY A 15 -4.56 -11.72 -10.85
N ARG A 16 -4.48 -11.47 -9.54
CA ARG A 16 -4.13 -12.46 -8.52
C ARG A 16 -5.28 -12.69 -7.55
N THR A 17 -5.66 -13.95 -7.36
CA THR A 17 -6.74 -14.30 -6.42
C THR A 17 -6.34 -13.99 -4.98
N VAL A 18 -7.14 -13.19 -4.29
CA VAL A 18 -6.94 -12.85 -2.87
C VAL A 18 -7.56 -13.94 -2.00
N ARG A 19 -6.70 -14.67 -1.28
CA ARG A 19 -7.10 -15.69 -0.30
C ARG A 19 -7.61 -15.06 1.00
N GLY A 20 -7.06 -13.91 1.37
CA GLY A 20 -7.47 -13.19 2.57
C GLY A 20 -6.89 -11.80 2.66
N LEU A 21 -7.56 -10.96 3.43
CA LEU A 21 -7.04 -9.68 3.89
C LEU A 21 -6.88 -9.78 5.40
N SER A 22 -5.84 -9.23 6.02
CA SER A 22 -5.73 -9.10 7.48
C SER A 22 -5.47 -7.64 7.84
N PRO A 23 -6.14 -7.05 8.84
CA PRO A 23 -5.88 -5.68 9.24
C PRO A 23 -4.47 -5.57 9.84
N VAL A 24 -3.73 -4.55 9.42
CA VAL A 24 -2.38 -4.24 9.92
C VAL A 24 -2.41 -2.94 10.74
N GLY A 25 -3.32 -2.02 10.42
CA GLY A 25 -3.47 -0.77 11.14
C GLY A 25 -4.33 0.24 10.40
N SER A 26 -4.13 1.51 10.72
CA SER A 26 -4.79 2.65 10.08
C SER A 26 -3.78 3.69 9.64
N GLY A 27 -4.07 4.39 8.55
CA GLY A 27 -3.33 5.57 8.12
C GLY A 27 -3.84 6.85 8.78
N THR A 28 -3.13 7.95 8.56
CA THR A 28 -3.41 9.28 9.14
C THR A 28 -4.64 9.97 8.54
N ALA A 29 -5.05 9.63 7.31
CA ALA A 29 -6.23 10.20 6.65
C ALA A 29 -7.50 9.36 6.88
N GLY A 30 -7.55 8.53 7.93
CA GLY A 30 -8.64 7.58 8.16
C GLY A 30 -8.57 6.34 7.27
N ASP A 31 -7.43 6.12 6.62
CA ASP A 31 -7.19 4.96 5.78
C ASP A 31 -7.13 3.68 6.59
N ARG A 32 -7.49 2.57 5.97
CA ARG A 32 -7.33 1.23 6.54
C ARG A 32 -6.19 0.52 5.84
N LEU A 33 -5.27 0.00 6.64
CA LEU A 33 -4.13 -0.79 6.19
C LEU A 33 -4.42 -2.27 6.39
N HIS A 34 -4.26 -3.04 5.33
CA HIS A 34 -4.41 -4.49 5.33
C HIS A 34 -3.19 -5.15 4.68
N ARG A 35 -2.91 -6.38 5.07
CA ARG A 35 -2.06 -7.29 4.30
C ARG A 35 -2.98 -8.19 3.47
N ALA A 36 -2.78 -8.23 2.16
CA ALA A 36 -3.40 -9.22 1.29
C ALA A 36 -2.52 -10.46 1.23
N LEU A 37 -3.13 -11.63 1.37
CA LEU A 37 -2.54 -12.93 1.07
C LEU A 37 -3.16 -13.43 -0.23
N PHE A 38 -2.33 -13.77 -1.20
CA PHE A 38 -2.77 -14.33 -2.48
C PHE A 38 -2.73 -15.86 -2.45
N GLU A 39 -3.51 -16.51 -3.33
CA GLU A 39 -3.52 -17.98 -3.46
C GLU A 39 -2.16 -18.56 -3.86
N ASP A 40 -1.33 -17.78 -4.56
CA ASP A 40 0.05 -18.15 -4.91
C ASP A 40 1.03 -18.14 -3.72
N GLY A 41 0.55 -17.79 -2.52
CA GLY A 41 1.35 -17.69 -1.30
C GLY A 41 2.06 -16.36 -1.12
N GLY A 42 2.05 -15.48 -2.12
CA GLY A 42 2.57 -14.13 -2.02
C GLY A 42 1.67 -13.22 -1.18
N HIS A 43 2.21 -12.07 -0.79
CA HIS A 43 1.48 -11.06 -0.03
C HIS A 43 1.76 -9.65 -0.55
N ALA A 44 0.89 -8.71 -0.19
CA ALA A 44 1.04 -7.30 -0.51
C ALA A 44 0.43 -6.43 0.59
N MET A 45 0.92 -5.20 0.72
CA MET A 45 0.31 -4.17 1.55
C MET A 45 -0.78 -3.45 0.78
N VAL A 46 -1.92 -3.26 1.43
CA VAL A 46 -3.11 -2.62 0.86
C VAL A 46 -3.52 -1.46 1.75
N LYS A 47 -3.55 -0.27 1.16
CA LYS A 47 -4.17 0.91 1.74
C LYS A 47 -5.53 1.12 1.08
N SER A 48 -6.55 1.41 1.88
CA SER A 48 -7.92 1.64 1.38
C SER A 48 -8.56 2.82 2.09
N ALA A 49 -9.29 3.62 1.34
CA ALA A 49 -9.98 4.80 1.82
C ALA A 49 -11.49 4.71 1.57
N THR A 50 -12.28 5.41 2.37
CA THR A 50 -13.73 5.50 2.18
C THR A 50 -14.14 6.60 1.20
N ALA A 51 -13.29 7.60 1.01
CA ALA A 51 -13.51 8.74 0.11
C ALA A 51 -12.18 9.41 -0.25
N GLY A 52 -12.21 10.25 -1.28
CA GLY A 52 -11.04 11.00 -1.76
C GLY A 52 -10.32 10.33 -2.92
N ASP A 53 -9.31 11.02 -3.44
CA ASP A 53 -8.41 10.57 -4.51
C ASP A 53 -6.94 10.55 -4.05
N HIS A 54 -6.69 10.75 -2.75
CA HIS A 54 -5.35 10.85 -2.17
C HIS A 54 -4.53 9.58 -2.35
N LEU A 55 -5.16 8.41 -2.42
CA LEU A 55 -4.46 7.15 -2.71
C LEU A 55 -3.97 7.06 -4.17
N ALA A 56 -4.68 7.68 -5.11
CA ALA A 56 -4.19 7.81 -6.47
C ALA A 56 -3.04 8.84 -6.57
N VAL A 57 -3.08 9.90 -5.76
CA VAL A 57 -1.96 10.85 -5.63
C VAL A 57 -0.74 10.15 -5.06
N GLU A 58 -0.89 9.39 -3.97
CA GLU A 58 0.17 8.62 -3.32
C GLU A 58 0.78 7.60 -4.28
N GLY A 59 -0.04 6.88 -5.05
CA GLY A 59 0.44 5.99 -6.11
C GLY A 59 1.29 6.71 -7.15
N ARG A 60 0.87 7.90 -7.61
CA ARG A 60 1.67 8.71 -8.54
C ARG A 60 2.98 9.18 -7.92
N MET A 61 2.99 9.56 -6.64
CA MET A 61 4.19 9.98 -5.93
C MET A 61 5.20 8.84 -5.80
N LEU A 62 4.74 7.65 -5.40
CA LEU A 62 5.60 6.47 -5.31
C LEU A 62 6.19 6.09 -6.66
N HIS A 63 5.36 6.09 -7.72
CA HIS A 63 5.84 5.86 -9.08
C HIS A 63 6.90 6.88 -9.50
N PHE A 64 6.66 8.17 -9.22
CA PHE A 64 7.63 9.23 -9.49
C PHE A 64 8.97 9.01 -8.77
N LEU A 65 8.94 8.57 -7.50
CA LEU A 65 10.15 8.28 -6.72
C LEU A 65 10.90 7.07 -7.28
N THR A 66 10.20 6.02 -7.70
CA THR A 66 10.80 4.85 -8.35
C THR A 66 11.56 5.24 -9.62
N GLU A 67 11.03 6.19 -10.39
CA GLU A 67 11.67 6.64 -11.64
C GLU A 67 12.84 7.61 -11.44
N ARG A 68 12.93 8.28 -10.28
CA ARG A 68 13.77 9.48 -10.11
C ARG A 68 14.70 9.45 -8.91
N SER A 69 14.72 8.38 -8.12
CA SER A 69 15.58 8.26 -6.96
C SER A 69 16.00 6.82 -6.75
N ASP A 70 17.09 6.63 -6.01
CA ASP A 70 17.54 5.31 -5.54
C ASP A 70 16.93 4.95 -4.16
N LEU A 71 15.88 5.66 -3.74
CA LEU A 71 15.22 5.38 -2.47
C LEU A 71 14.52 4.02 -2.53
N PRO A 72 14.57 3.22 -1.44
CA PRO A 72 13.83 1.98 -1.35
C PRO A 72 12.33 2.30 -1.21
N VAL A 73 11.64 2.42 -2.34
CA VAL A 73 10.18 2.60 -2.40
C VAL A 73 9.50 1.31 -2.85
N PRO A 74 8.30 1.00 -2.33
CA PRO A 74 7.63 -0.26 -2.66
C PRO A 74 7.14 -0.23 -4.11
N ALA A 75 7.30 -1.34 -4.82
CA ALA A 75 6.71 -1.44 -6.15
C ALA A 75 5.18 -1.42 -6.05
N ILE A 76 4.56 -0.66 -6.95
CA ILE A 76 3.10 -0.58 -7.02
C ILE A 76 2.58 -1.73 -7.85
N LEU A 77 1.74 -2.57 -7.25
CA LEU A 77 1.09 -3.69 -7.93
C LEU A 77 -0.25 -3.27 -8.56
N ALA A 78 -0.97 -2.35 -7.91
CA ALA A 78 -2.19 -1.75 -8.43
C ALA A 78 -2.50 -0.42 -7.71
N SER A 79 -3.08 0.54 -8.42
CA SER A 79 -3.53 1.81 -7.83
C SER A 79 -4.89 2.22 -8.40
N ALA A 80 -5.76 2.70 -7.51
CA ALA A 80 -7.07 3.24 -7.80
C ALA A 80 -7.35 4.43 -6.87
N PRO A 81 -8.40 5.25 -7.12
CA PRO A 81 -8.75 6.36 -6.24
C PRO A 81 -8.96 5.97 -4.78
N ASP A 82 -9.49 4.77 -4.53
CA ASP A 82 -9.92 4.33 -3.20
C ASP A 82 -9.12 3.14 -2.63
N PHE A 83 -8.13 2.64 -3.36
CA PHE A 83 -7.16 1.69 -2.83
C PHE A 83 -5.80 1.77 -3.53
N LEU A 84 -4.75 1.35 -2.82
CA LEU A 84 -3.39 1.22 -3.32
C LEU A 84 -2.83 -0.12 -2.85
N VAL A 85 -2.30 -0.92 -3.77
CA VAL A 85 -1.66 -2.21 -3.53
C VAL A 85 -0.19 -2.09 -3.89
N MET A 86 0.67 -2.40 -2.93
CA MET A 86 2.11 -2.28 -3.06
C MET A 86 2.82 -3.47 -2.44
N GLU A 87 4.05 -3.69 -2.84
CA GLU A 87 4.93 -4.65 -2.17
C GLU A 87 5.06 -4.32 -0.68
N GLU A 88 5.15 -5.37 0.14
CA GLU A 88 5.54 -5.20 1.53
C GLU A 88 7.06 -5.07 1.60
N ILE A 89 7.54 -3.98 2.18
CA ILE A 89 8.95 -3.79 2.49
C ILE A 89 9.17 -4.16 3.94
N ASP A 90 10.12 -5.06 4.19
CA ASP A 90 10.63 -5.28 5.53
C ASP A 90 11.36 -4.02 5.99
N ALA A 91 10.76 -3.29 6.93
CA ALA A 91 11.44 -2.20 7.62
C ALA A 91 12.53 -2.84 8.50
N GLY A 92 13.78 -2.86 8.00
CA GLY A 92 14.94 -3.39 8.73
C GLY A 92 15.34 -2.59 9.98
N GLY A 93 14.51 -1.66 10.46
CA GLY A 93 14.78 -0.76 11.58
C GLY A 93 13.52 -0.13 12.15
N ILE A 94 13.69 0.52 13.30
CA ILE A 94 12.68 1.41 13.94
C ILE A 94 13.02 2.84 13.50
N LEU A 95 12.00 3.70 13.31
CA LEU A 95 12.23 5.14 13.15
C LEU A 95 13.00 5.64 14.38
N ASP A 96 14.27 6.00 14.21
CA ASP A 96 15.10 6.58 15.26
C ASP A 96 15.20 8.10 15.08
N ALA A 97 15.81 8.78 16.05
CA ALA A 97 15.90 10.24 16.04
C ALA A 97 16.64 10.79 14.80
N GLU A 98 17.54 10.00 14.20
CA GLU A 98 18.26 10.38 13.00
C GLU A 98 17.36 10.25 11.75
N GLY A 99 16.62 9.14 11.64
CA GLY A 99 15.59 8.96 10.63
C GLY A 99 14.44 9.99 10.73
N GLU A 100 14.06 10.39 11.94
CA GLU A 100 13.09 11.47 12.16
C GLU A 100 13.62 12.82 11.70
N ALA A 101 14.89 13.15 11.99
CA ALA A 101 15.50 14.40 11.55
C ALA A 101 15.56 14.50 10.02
N GLN A 102 15.89 13.40 9.34
CA GLN A 102 15.88 13.34 7.88
C GLN A 102 14.47 13.42 7.26
N ALA A 103 13.43 12.98 7.99
CA ALA A 103 12.05 13.09 7.54
C ALA A 103 11.42 14.48 7.78
N ALA A 104 12.08 15.34 8.57
CA ALA A 104 11.60 16.67 8.93
C ALA A 104 12.13 17.81 8.04
N ASP A 105 13.15 17.56 7.22
CA ASP A 105 13.72 18.47 6.21
C ASP A 105 13.17 18.20 4.80
#